data_AF-R1GFN4-F1
#
_entry.id   AF-R1GFN4-F1
#
_cell.length_a   1.000
_cell.length_b   1.000
_cell.length_c   1.000
_cell.angle_alpha   90.00
_cell.angle_beta   90.00
_cell.angle_gamma   90.00
#
_symmetry.space_group_name_H-M   'P 1'
#
loop_
_entity.id
_entity.type
_entity.pdbx_description
1 polymer ?
#
loop_
_entity_poly.entity_id
_entity_poly.type
_entity_poly.pdbx_seq_one_letter_code
_entity_poly.pdbx_strand_id
1 'polypeptide(L)'
;MASTALRDVDTVIVGNGPSALILSYILHGHIPYYARPHHDPLLRTKLESRRNLLDLTPDLYAHFQSSLRYSTQALPINTLLDTLIRPNADTEIDPESCVDWRYEPDKAVSHVALGNAVCAGGQWADEPVSASSDIGTLSYAEMLSLPGYSFADHWKAVNGEPLPHFLRPTRTQVAAYYKAYPHAVGIEGSISSNAQVSQVSRTADGFYIGSHDIRCKHLVLASGIFSVNTPPPPLLSPLLFRSRYYNLNAASP
;
A
#
# COMPACT_ATOMS: atom_id res chain seq x y z
N MET A 1 24.07 -11.22 -26.85
CA MET A 1 24.29 -10.19 -25.81
C MET A 1 23.30 -9.08 -26.10
N ALA A 2 22.19 -9.01 -25.36
CA ALA A 2 21.23 -7.93 -25.55
C ALA A 2 21.87 -6.65 -25.04
N SER A 3 21.97 -5.65 -25.91
CA SER A 3 22.26 -4.27 -25.51
C SER A 3 21.17 -3.85 -24.53
N THR A 4 21.47 -3.85 -23.23
CA THR A 4 20.63 -3.20 -22.23
C THR A 4 20.91 -1.72 -22.38
N ALA A 5 20.13 -1.07 -23.25
CA ALA A 5 20.16 0.38 -23.35
C ALA A 5 19.75 0.96 -22.00
N LEU A 6 20.56 1.90 -21.51
CA LEU A 6 20.28 2.72 -20.34
C LEU A 6 18.85 3.25 -20.43
N ARG A 7 18.03 2.96 -19.42
CA ARG A 7 16.62 3.35 -19.39
C ARG A 7 16.47 4.63 -18.57
N ASP A 8 15.96 5.69 -19.21
CA ASP A 8 15.57 6.92 -18.53
C ASP A 8 14.08 6.88 -18.16
N VAL A 9 13.77 7.05 -16.89
CA VAL A 9 12.39 7.19 -16.38
C VAL A 9 12.32 8.41 -15.47
N ASP A 10 11.15 9.02 -15.29
CA ASP A 10 11.07 10.17 -14.38
C ASP A 10 11.19 9.73 -12.92
N THR A 11 10.39 8.72 -12.53
CA THR A 11 10.30 8.24 -11.15
C THR A 11 10.54 6.73 -11.05
N VAL A 12 11.37 6.31 -10.10
CA VAL A 12 11.48 4.89 -9.70
C VAL A 12 10.90 4.72 -8.30
N ILE A 13 10.03 3.72 -8.15
CA ILE A 13 9.51 3.28 -6.86
C ILE A 13 10.22 1.98 -6.48
N VAL A 14 10.89 1.95 -5.34
CA VAL A 14 11.51 0.73 -4.81
C VAL A 14 10.48 0.02 -3.93
N GLY A 15 9.92 -1.08 -4.42
CA GLY A 15 8.85 -1.85 -3.81
C GLY A 15 7.72 -2.12 -4.80
N ASN A 16 6.98 -3.21 -4.57
CA ASN A 16 5.77 -3.58 -5.31
C ASN A 16 4.61 -3.95 -4.36
N GLY A 17 4.65 -3.46 -3.12
CA GLY A 17 3.57 -3.60 -2.13
C GLY A 17 2.46 -2.54 -2.28
N PRO A 18 1.44 -2.55 -1.41
CA PRO A 18 0.25 -1.69 -1.54
C PRO A 18 0.57 -0.20 -1.70
N SER A 19 1.54 0.33 -0.95
CA SER A 19 1.96 1.73 -1.08
C SER A 19 2.55 2.05 -2.45
N ALA A 20 3.33 1.13 -3.04
CA ALA A 20 3.86 1.29 -4.39
C ALA A 20 2.76 1.17 -5.45
N LEU A 21 1.76 0.31 -5.23
CA LEU A 21 0.63 0.14 -6.14
C LEU A 21 -0.27 1.39 -6.18
N ILE A 22 -0.59 1.98 -5.01
CA ILE A 22 -1.36 3.24 -4.95
C ILE A 22 -0.58 4.37 -5.61
N LEU A 23 0.72 4.49 -5.32
CA LEU A 23 1.55 5.54 -5.94
C LEU A 23 1.62 5.36 -7.46
N SER A 24 1.84 4.13 -7.94
CA SER A 24 1.80 3.81 -9.37
C SER A 24 0.46 4.19 -10.01
N TYR A 25 -0.66 3.91 -9.34
CA TYR A 25 -1.99 4.29 -9.80
C TYR A 25 -2.14 5.81 -9.95
N ILE A 26 -1.68 6.59 -8.97
CA ILE A 26 -1.66 8.06 -9.06
C ILE A 26 -0.77 8.54 -10.22
N LEU A 27 0.44 7.98 -10.35
CA LEU A 27 1.38 8.36 -11.40
C LEU A 27 0.93 7.91 -12.80
N HIS A 28 -0.03 6.99 -12.92
CA HIS A 28 -0.74 6.70 -14.17
C HIS A 28 -1.81 7.74 -14.53
N GLY A 29 -1.97 8.79 -13.73
CA GLY A 29 -2.92 9.87 -13.96
C GLY A 29 -4.25 9.68 -13.23
N HIS A 30 -4.38 8.74 -12.29
CA HIS A 30 -5.59 8.63 -11.47
C HIS A 30 -5.51 9.55 -10.25
N ILE A 31 -6.08 10.74 -10.40
CA ILE A 31 -5.97 11.82 -9.42
C ILE A 31 -7.15 11.77 -8.44
N PRO A 32 -6.90 11.76 -7.12
CA PRO A 32 -7.97 11.77 -6.12
C PRO A 32 -8.58 13.17 -5.96
N TYR A 33 -9.91 13.27 -6.05
CA TYR A 33 -10.66 14.50 -5.82
C TYR A 33 -11.73 14.33 -4.75
N TYR A 34 -11.91 15.34 -3.93
CA TYR A 34 -13.09 15.48 -3.08
C TYR A 34 -14.34 15.75 -3.93
N ALA A 35 -15.24 14.76 -3.94
CA ALA A 35 -16.41 14.74 -4.79
C ALA A 35 -17.72 14.82 -3.99
N ARG A 36 -17.78 14.14 -2.84
CA ARG A 36 -19.00 13.99 -2.03
C ARG A 36 -18.82 14.60 -0.64
N PRO A 37 -19.88 15.16 -0.03
CA PRO A 37 -19.77 15.92 1.20
C PRO A 37 -19.38 15.05 2.40
N HIS A 38 -18.29 15.41 3.08
CA HIS A 38 -17.92 14.83 4.37
C HIS A 38 -18.86 15.30 5.49
N HIS A 39 -19.07 14.49 6.53
CA HIS A 39 -20.01 14.79 7.62
C HIS A 39 -19.55 15.96 8.51
N ASP A 40 -18.24 16.17 8.63
CA ASP A 40 -17.65 17.32 9.32
C ASP A 40 -17.81 18.60 8.48
N PRO A 41 -18.61 19.59 8.94
CA PRO A 41 -18.88 20.81 8.19
C PRO A 41 -17.64 21.71 8.03
N LEU A 42 -16.72 21.69 8.99
CA LEU A 42 -15.49 22.48 8.88
C LEU A 42 -14.55 21.88 7.85
N LEU A 43 -14.37 20.57 7.86
CA LEU A 43 -13.59 19.87 6.84
C LEU A 43 -14.22 20.03 5.45
N ARG A 44 -15.55 19.88 5.35
CA ARG A 44 -16.30 20.10 4.10
C ARG A 44 -16.02 21.48 3.50
N THR A 45 -16.17 22.53 4.30
CA THR A 45 -15.96 23.93 3.85
C THR A 45 -14.54 24.11 3.28
N LYS A 46 -13.54 23.52 3.94
CA LYS A 46 -12.15 23.62 3.48
C LYS A 46 -11.93 22.87 2.15
N LEU A 47 -12.45 21.65 2.03
CA LEU A 47 -12.31 20.83 0.83
C LEU A 47 -13.13 21.31 -0.38
N GLU A 48 -14.23 22.03 -0.15
CA GLU A 48 -14.99 22.68 -1.23
C GLU A 48 -14.15 23.73 -1.97
N SER A 49 -13.25 24.42 -1.26
CA SER A 49 -12.31 25.38 -1.84
C SER A 49 -11.10 24.72 -2.52
N ARG A 50 -10.78 23.47 -2.16
CA ARG A 50 -9.61 22.71 -2.64
C ARG A 50 -9.96 21.25 -2.82
N ARG A 51 -10.49 20.93 -4.00
CA ARG A 51 -11.00 19.57 -4.28
C ARG A 51 -9.91 18.59 -4.70
N ASN A 52 -8.79 19.04 -5.27
CA ASN A 52 -7.70 18.15 -5.65
C ASN A 52 -6.94 17.68 -4.40
N LEU A 53 -6.98 16.37 -4.12
CA LEU A 53 -6.37 15.78 -2.94
C LEU A 53 -4.87 15.47 -3.11
N LEU A 54 -4.25 15.91 -4.21
CA LEU A 54 -2.79 16.00 -4.30
C LEU A 54 -2.24 17.34 -3.76
N ASP A 55 -3.10 18.36 -3.66
CA ASP A 55 -2.74 19.70 -3.19
C ASP A 55 -3.07 19.88 -1.69
N LEU A 56 -2.81 18.85 -0.88
CA LEU A 56 -3.14 18.85 0.54
C LEU A 56 -2.18 19.73 1.35
N THR A 57 -2.77 20.59 2.17
CA THR A 57 -2.03 21.54 3.02
C THR A 57 -2.44 21.41 4.48
N PRO A 58 -1.57 21.77 5.44
CA PRO A 58 -1.85 21.58 6.87
C PRO A 58 -3.12 22.24 7.41
N ASP A 59 -3.59 23.32 6.79
CA ASP A 59 -4.84 23.99 7.17
C ASP A 59 -6.08 23.10 7.02
N LEU A 60 -6.08 22.13 6.09
CA LEU A 60 -7.18 21.18 5.91
C LEU A 60 -7.45 20.38 7.20
N TYR A 61 -6.39 19.84 7.80
CA TYR A 61 -6.47 18.97 8.98
C TYR A 61 -6.07 19.66 10.30
N ALA A 62 -5.76 20.96 10.31
CA ALA A 62 -5.31 21.68 11.52
C ALA A 62 -6.26 21.55 12.73
N HIS A 63 -7.56 21.44 12.47
CA HIS A 63 -8.59 21.31 13.51
C HIS A 63 -8.72 19.90 14.09
N PHE A 64 -8.05 18.89 13.52
CA PHE A 64 -8.21 17.50 13.95
C PHE A 64 -7.77 17.30 15.40
N GLN A 65 -6.72 17.99 15.84
CA GLN A 65 -6.22 17.91 17.21
C GLN A 65 -7.21 18.44 18.26
N SER A 66 -8.15 19.28 17.85
CA SER A 66 -9.19 19.85 18.73
C SER A 66 -10.52 19.10 18.65
N SER A 67 -10.57 17.99 17.89
CA SER A 67 -11.77 17.19 17.68
C SER A 67 -11.60 15.81 18.28
N LEU A 68 -12.64 15.30 18.95
CA LEU A 68 -12.66 13.93 19.47
C LEU A 68 -12.93 12.89 18.37
N ARG A 69 -13.24 13.31 17.13
CA ARG A 69 -13.57 12.41 16.02
C ARG A 69 -12.34 11.83 15.33
N TYR A 70 -11.20 12.53 15.40
CA TYR A 70 -10.03 12.20 14.61
C TYR A 70 -8.92 11.65 15.51
N SER A 71 -8.26 10.59 15.04
CA SER A 71 -7.12 10.02 15.74
C SER A 71 -5.98 11.05 15.85
N THR A 72 -5.47 11.21 17.07
CA THR A 72 -4.26 11.98 17.36
C THR A 72 -3.00 11.11 17.37
N GLN A 73 -3.13 9.81 17.14
CA GLN A 73 -2.03 8.84 17.13
C GLN A 73 -1.45 8.60 15.72
N ALA A 74 -2.19 8.97 14.66
CA ALA A 74 -1.76 8.88 13.27
C ALA A 74 -1.28 10.25 12.76
N LEU A 75 -0.51 10.24 11.65
CA LEU A 75 -0.20 11.48 10.95
C LEU A 75 -1.52 12.14 10.49
N PRO A 76 -1.72 13.44 10.70
CA PRO A 76 -2.98 14.11 10.36
C PRO A 76 -3.41 13.95 8.90
N ILE A 77 -2.45 13.87 7.97
CA ILE A 77 -2.71 13.63 6.55
C ILE A 77 -3.25 12.22 6.28
N ASN A 78 -2.79 11.20 7.04
CA ASN A 78 -3.33 9.85 6.94
C ASN A 78 -4.76 9.84 7.45
N THR A 79 -5.00 10.44 8.62
CA THR A 79 -6.37 10.58 9.16
C THR A 79 -7.29 11.32 8.20
N LEU A 80 -6.79 12.33 7.47
CA LEU A 80 -7.56 13.06 6.46
C LEU A 80 -7.92 12.15 5.28
N LEU A 81 -6.96 11.38 4.76
CA LEU A 81 -7.24 10.47 3.65
C LEU A 81 -8.17 9.33 4.09
N ASP A 82 -7.93 8.71 5.25
CA ASP A 82 -8.75 7.61 5.76
C ASP A 82 -10.21 8.04 5.96
N THR A 83 -10.44 9.20 6.59
CA THR A 83 -11.81 9.70 6.82
C THR A 83 -12.51 10.15 5.54
N LEU A 84 -11.76 10.49 4.49
CA LEU A 84 -12.35 10.81 3.19
C LEU A 84 -12.61 9.55 2.36
N ILE A 85 -11.71 8.57 2.39
CA ILE A 85 -11.86 7.34 1.62
C ILE A 85 -12.98 6.48 2.23
N ARG A 86 -13.06 6.39 3.56
CA ARG A 86 -14.08 5.64 4.30
C ARG A 86 -14.61 6.48 5.48
N PRO A 87 -15.52 7.44 5.24
CA PRO A 87 -16.08 8.23 6.33
C PRO A 87 -16.83 7.32 7.31
N ASN A 88 -16.68 7.53 8.62
CA ASN A 88 -17.39 6.76 9.65
C ASN A 88 -17.18 5.23 9.58
N ALA A 89 -16.01 4.76 9.11
CA ALA A 89 -15.70 3.32 8.97
C ALA A 89 -15.89 2.49 10.25
N ASP A 90 -15.86 3.13 11.43
CA ASP A 90 -16.05 2.48 12.73
C ASP A 90 -17.53 2.29 13.12
N THR A 91 -18.45 3.02 12.47
CA THR A 91 -19.88 3.06 12.84
C THR A 91 -20.82 2.70 11.70
N GLU A 92 -20.35 2.72 10.45
CA GLU A 92 -21.13 2.45 9.25
C GLU A 92 -20.54 1.27 8.47
N ILE A 93 -21.43 0.47 7.87
CA ILE A 93 -21.03 -0.62 6.97
C ILE A 93 -20.98 -0.04 5.57
N ASP A 94 -19.85 -0.26 4.88
CA ASP A 94 -19.61 0.17 3.50
C ASP A 94 -20.00 1.64 3.23
N PRO A 95 -19.45 2.59 4.01
CA PRO A 95 -19.77 4.00 3.83
C PRO A 95 -19.31 4.48 2.46
N GLU A 96 -20.11 5.33 1.84
CA GLU A 96 -19.78 5.93 0.56
C GLU A 96 -18.53 6.83 0.69
N SER A 97 -17.53 6.59 -0.16
CA SER A 97 -16.31 7.40 -0.18
C SER A 97 -16.62 8.87 -0.47
N CYS A 98 -15.90 9.81 0.15
CA CYS A 98 -15.93 11.21 -0.25
C CYS A 98 -15.08 11.50 -1.51
N VAL A 99 -14.32 10.50 -2.00
CA VAL A 99 -13.28 10.66 -3.02
C VAL A 99 -13.69 10.03 -4.35
N ASP A 100 -13.41 10.73 -5.45
CA ASP A 100 -13.41 10.18 -6.80
C ASP A 100 -12.00 10.12 -7.35
N TRP A 101 -11.65 9.01 -8.01
CA TRP A 101 -10.38 8.82 -8.70
C TRP A 101 -10.57 9.13 -10.18
N ARG A 102 -10.17 10.34 -10.60
CA ARG A 102 -10.37 10.83 -11.97
C ARG A 102 -9.16 10.50 -12.82
N TYR A 103 -9.40 9.86 -13.97
CA TYR A 103 -8.33 9.57 -14.91
C TYR A 103 -8.00 10.81 -15.75
N GLU A 104 -6.79 11.32 -15.59
CA GLU A 104 -6.23 12.49 -16.26
C GLU A 104 -4.86 12.11 -16.86
N PRO A 105 -4.81 11.51 -18.06
CA PRO A 105 -3.56 10.98 -18.65
C PRO A 105 -2.50 12.06 -18.89
N ASP A 106 -2.89 13.31 -19.10
CA ASP A 106 -1.96 14.43 -19.27
C ASP A 106 -1.16 14.73 -17.98
N LYS A 107 -1.61 14.23 -16.83
CA LYS A 107 -0.90 14.30 -15.55
C LYS A 107 -0.08 13.04 -15.24
N ALA A 108 -0.08 12.04 -16.13
CA ALA A 108 0.70 10.83 -15.93
C ALA A 108 2.21 11.14 -15.95
N VAL A 109 2.96 10.43 -15.11
CA VAL A 109 4.41 10.55 -14.96
C VAL A 109 5.03 9.24 -15.37
N SER A 110 6.07 9.26 -16.22
CA SER A 110 6.80 8.04 -16.58
C SER A 110 7.46 7.42 -15.35
N HIS A 111 7.05 6.21 -14.97
CA HIS A 111 7.58 5.56 -13.77
C HIS A 111 7.73 4.04 -13.92
N VAL A 112 8.44 3.45 -12.95
CA VAL A 112 8.50 2.00 -12.77
C VAL A 112 8.60 1.66 -11.28
N ALA A 113 7.85 0.66 -10.85
CA ALA A 113 7.93 0.08 -9.51
C ALA A 113 8.73 -1.22 -9.56
N LEU A 114 9.83 -1.29 -8.82
CA LEU A 114 10.75 -2.43 -8.78
C LEU A 114 10.66 -3.09 -7.41
N GLY A 115 10.05 -4.28 -7.32
CA GLY A 115 9.91 -5.00 -6.07
C GLY A 115 10.54 -6.38 -6.10
N ASN A 116 11.17 -6.78 -4.99
CA ASN A 116 11.79 -8.09 -4.85
C ASN A 116 10.77 -9.24 -4.73
N ALA A 117 9.55 -8.96 -4.28
CA ALA A 117 8.53 -9.99 -4.13
C ALA A 117 8.16 -10.60 -5.50
N VAL A 118 7.74 -11.88 -5.47
CA VAL A 118 7.48 -12.68 -6.68
C VAL A 118 6.37 -12.14 -7.56
N CYS A 119 5.42 -11.41 -6.96
CA CYS A 119 4.35 -10.70 -7.64
C CYS A 119 3.98 -9.44 -6.85
N ALA A 120 3.08 -8.63 -7.40
CA ALA A 120 2.53 -7.46 -6.73
C ALA A 120 1.86 -7.84 -5.39
N GLY A 121 1.98 -6.96 -4.40
CA GLY A 121 1.56 -7.20 -3.02
C GLY A 121 2.70 -7.09 -2.01
N GLY A 122 3.96 -7.06 -2.49
CA GLY A 122 5.14 -6.91 -1.64
C GLY A 122 5.17 -8.00 -0.59
N GLN A 123 5.28 -7.61 0.69
CA GLN A 123 5.29 -8.57 1.78
C GLN A 123 4.06 -9.48 1.82
N TRP A 124 2.90 -9.10 1.27
CA TRP A 124 1.73 -10.01 1.22
C TRP A 124 1.94 -11.21 0.29
N ALA A 125 2.77 -11.05 -0.73
CA ALA A 125 3.12 -12.10 -1.67
C ALA A 125 4.22 -13.04 -1.18
N ASP A 126 4.87 -12.72 -0.05
CA ASP A 126 5.91 -13.56 0.55
C ASP A 126 5.29 -14.67 1.42
N GLU A 127 5.97 -15.81 1.53
CA GLU A 127 5.66 -16.89 2.48
C GLU A 127 6.57 -16.79 3.71
N PRO A 128 6.17 -16.10 4.81
CA PRO A 128 6.98 -16.06 6.01
C PRO A 128 6.98 -17.44 6.70
N VAL A 129 8.17 -17.84 7.15
CA VAL A 129 8.50 -19.16 7.71
C VAL A 129 7.68 -19.57 8.96
N SER A 130 6.85 -18.67 9.52
CA SER A 130 6.17 -18.88 10.81
C SER A 130 4.71 -18.39 10.90
N ALA A 131 4.11 -17.86 9.83
CA ALA A 131 2.71 -17.46 9.85
C ALA A 131 1.89 -18.41 8.96
N SER A 132 0.84 -19.02 9.51
CA SER A 132 -0.11 -19.78 8.69
C SER A 132 -0.73 -18.85 7.62
N SER A 133 -0.76 -19.33 6.38
CA SER A 133 -1.40 -18.66 5.24
C SER A 133 -2.89 -18.39 5.47
N ASP A 134 -3.50 -19.15 6.38
CA ASP A 134 -4.93 -19.10 6.69
C ASP A 134 -5.26 -18.14 7.84
N ILE A 135 -4.25 -17.44 8.38
CA ILE A 135 -4.49 -16.39 9.37
C ILE A 135 -5.27 -15.26 8.69
N GLY A 136 -6.43 -14.95 9.26
CA GLY A 136 -7.24 -13.80 8.87
C GLY A 136 -6.54 -12.49 9.23
N THR A 137 -6.75 -11.46 8.41
CA THR A 137 -6.26 -10.11 8.69
C THR A 137 -6.89 -9.53 9.96
N LEU A 138 -6.19 -8.58 10.59
CA LEU A 138 -6.77 -7.80 11.69
C LEU A 138 -7.90 -6.90 11.20
N SER A 139 -7.69 -6.27 10.04
CA SER A 139 -8.64 -5.37 9.38
C SER A 139 -9.67 -6.14 8.55
N TYR A 140 -10.84 -5.55 8.34
CA TYR A 140 -11.83 -6.05 7.38
C TYR A 140 -11.33 -5.88 5.95
N ALA A 141 -11.78 -6.73 5.02
CA ALA A 141 -11.40 -6.74 3.60
C ALA A 141 -11.48 -5.35 2.95
N GLU A 142 -12.54 -4.62 3.28
CA GLU A 142 -12.77 -3.25 2.83
C GLU A 142 -11.58 -2.33 3.14
N MET A 143 -11.03 -2.37 4.36
CA MET A 143 -9.89 -1.54 4.76
C MET A 143 -8.58 -1.86 4.01
N LEU A 144 -8.56 -2.94 3.23
CA LEU A 144 -7.42 -3.36 2.40
C LEU A 144 -7.60 -2.99 0.92
N SER A 145 -8.71 -2.37 0.56
CA SER A 145 -9.01 -1.99 -0.82
C SER A 145 -8.13 -0.85 -1.32
N LEU A 146 -7.66 -1.02 -2.54
CA LEU A 146 -6.98 -0.01 -3.35
C LEU A 146 -7.98 0.71 -4.26
N PRO A 147 -7.67 1.93 -4.70
CA PRO A 147 -8.57 2.72 -5.52
C PRO A 147 -8.77 2.14 -6.93
N GLY A 148 -9.95 2.36 -7.52
CA GLY A 148 -10.28 1.91 -8.88
C GLY A 148 -10.61 0.42 -9.02
N TYR A 149 -10.20 -0.43 -8.09
CA TYR A 149 -10.58 -1.84 -8.03
C TYR A 149 -10.58 -2.33 -6.59
N SER A 150 -11.75 -2.38 -5.96
CA SER A 150 -11.90 -2.71 -4.54
C SER A 150 -11.74 -4.21 -4.25
N PHE A 151 -11.59 -4.56 -2.97
CA PHE A 151 -11.61 -5.96 -2.55
C PHE A 151 -12.97 -6.61 -2.84
N ALA A 152 -14.07 -5.87 -2.71
CA ALA A 152 -15.40 -6.35 -3.06
C ALA A 152 -15.54 -6.65 -4.57
N ASP A 153 -14.97 -5.80 -5.43
CA ASP A 153 -14.93 -6.04 -6.87
C ASP A 153 -14.17 -7.32 -7.19
N HIS A 154 -13.02 -7.52 -6.52
CA HIS A 154 -12.22 -8.73 -6.65
C HIS A 154 -12.93 -9.98 -6.17
N TRP A 155 -13.55 -9.90 -4.99
CA TRP A 155 -14.32 -11.00 -4.43
C TRP A 155 -15.44 -11.44 -5.36
N LYS A 156 -16.20 -10.47 -5.90
CA LYS A 156 -17.27 -10.74 -6.86
C LYS A 156 -16.75 -11.36 -8.15
N ALA A 157 -15.61 -10.87 -8.67
CA ALA A 157 -14.99 -11.41 -9.87
C ALA A 157 -14.52 -12.87 -9.72
N VAL A 158 -14.02 -13.25 -8.53
CA VAL A 158 -13.46 -14.58 -8.28
C VAL A 158 -14.53 -15.58 -7.80
N ASN A 159 -15.45 -15.16 -6.94
CA ASN A 159 -16.42 -16.06 -6.29
C ASN A 159 -17.82 -15.99 -6.90
N GLY A 160 -18.13 -14.97 -7.71
CA GLY A 160 -19.44 -14.79 -8.33
C GLY A 160 -20.54 -14.24 -7.39
N GLU A 161 -20.19 -13.90 -6.16
CA GLU A 161 -21.11 -13.43 -5.13
C GLU A 161 -20.62 -12.12 -4.47
N PRO A 162 -21.50 -11.35 -3.81
CA PRO A 162 -21.09 -10.17 -3.04
C PRO A 162 -20.14 -10.52 -1.89
N LEU A 163 -19.25 -9.60 -1.55
CA LEU A 163 -18.37 -9.74 -0.38
C LEU A 163 -19.20 -9.80 0.92
N PRO A 164 -18.99 -10.81 1.79
CA PRO A 164 -19.64 -10.84 3.09
C PRO A 164 -19.20 -9.66 3.97
N HIS A 165 -20.15 -9.03 4.67
CA HIS A 165 -19.83 -7.96 5.61
C HIS A 165 -18.86 -8.46 6.70
N PHE A 166 -17.96 -7.59 7.12
CA PHE A 166 -16.99 -7.85 8.18
C PHE A 166 -16.05 -9.04 7.90
N LEU A 167 -15.90 -9.46 6.64
CA LEU A 167 -14.94 -10.48 6.28
C LEU A 167 -13.52 -10.01 6.64
N ARG A 168 -12.80 -10.83 7.39
CA ARG A 168 -11.36 -10.71 7.58
C ARG A 168 -10.67 -11.72 6.65
N PRO A 169 -10.22 -11.31 5.46
CA PRO A 169 -9.68 -12.22 4.48
C PRO A 169 -8.42 -12.90 5.01
N THR A 170 -8.15 -14.12 4.52
CA THR A 170 -6.87 -14.77 4.78
C THR A 170 -5.75 -14.02 4.07
N ARG A 171 -4.52 -14.21 4.54
CA ARG A 171 -3.34 -13.69 3.85
C ARG A 171 -3.31 -14.08 2.37
N THR A 172 -3.66 -15.32 2.05
CA THR A 172 -3.73 -15.80 0.66
C THR A 172 -4.73 -15.01 -0.18
N GLN A 173 -5.90 -14.70 0.36
CA GLN A 173 -6.91 -13.88 -0.33
C GLN A 173 -6.41 -12.45 -0.56
N VAL A 174 -5.72 -11.87 0.42
CA VAL A 174 -5.10 -10.53 0.27
C VAL A 174 -3.98 -10.53 -0.76
N ALA A 175 -3.14 -11.55 -0.78
CA ALA A 175 -2.09 -11.71 -1.78
C ALA A 175 -2.67 -11.85 -3.20
N ALA A 176 -3.74 -12.63 -3.36
CA ALA A 176 -4.44 -12.80 -4.63
C ALA A 176 -5.02 -11.47 -5.14
N TYR A 177 -5.63 -10.69 -4.25
CA TYR A 177 -6.16 -9.36 -4.56
C TYR A 177 -5.07 -8.41 -5.07
N TYR A 178 -3.99 -8.22 -4.31
CA TYR A 178 -2.92 -7.31 -4.72
C TYR A 178 -2.16 -7.78 -5.97
N LYS A 179 -2.07 -9.09 -6.20
CA LYS A 179 -1.53 -9.65 -7.44
C LYS A 179 -2.38 -9.29 -8.65
N ALA A 180 -3.71 -9.33 -8.52
CA ALA A 180 -4.64 -9.03 -9.60
C ALA A 180 -4.79 -7.52 -9.86
N TYR A 181 -4.58 -6.68 -8.84
CA TYR A 181 -4.81 -5.25 -8.91
C TYR A 181 -4.12 -4.54 -10.09
N PRO A 182 -2.80 -4.70 -10.35
CA PRO A 182 -2.14 -3.98 -11.44
C PRO A 182 -2.78 -4.21 -12.81
N HIS A 183 -3.22 -5.44 -13.07
CA HIS A 183 -3.92 -5.80 -14.29
C HIS A 183 -5.31 -5.16 -14.34
N ALA A 184 -6.06 -5.29 -13.24
CA ALA A 184 -7.44 -4.79 -13.14
C ALA A 184 -7.56 -3.28 -13.37
N VAL A 185 -6.55 -2.50 -12.96
CA VAL A 185 -6.53 -1.04 -13.14
C VAL A 185 -5.61 -0.55 -14.27
N GLY A 186 -5.03 -1.45 -15.06
CA GLY A 186 -4.26 -1.10 -16.26
C GLY A 186 -2.87 -0.49 -15.99
N ILE A 187 -2.25 -0.78 -14.84
CA ILE A 187 -0.91 -0.27 -14.46
C ILE A 187 0.20 -1.33 -14.50
N GLU A 188 -0.14 -2.57 -14.89
CA GLU A 188 0.76 -3.74 -14.88
C GLU A 188 2.09 -3.48 -15.60
N GLY A 189 2.09 -2.73 -16.71
CA GLY A 189 3.29 -2.42 -17.49
C GLY A 189 4.38 -1.64 -16.74
N SER A 190 4.03 -1.01 -15.62
CA SER A 190 4.97 -0.25 -14.77
C SER A 190 5.39 -1.02 -13.52
N ILE A 191 4.93 -2.26 -13.31
CA ILE A 191 5.23 -3.06 -12.12
C ILE A 191 6.19 -4.21 -12.49
N SER A 192 7.44 -4.12 -12.06
CA SER A 192 8.43 -5.20 -12.19
C SER A 192 8.58 -5.94 -10.87
N SER A 193 8.18 -7.21 -10.87
CA SER A 193 8.35 -8.14 -9.74
C SER A 193 9.65 -8.95 -9.88
N ASN A 194 10.13 -9.58 -8.80
CA ASN A 194 11.45 -10.22 -8.73
C ASN A 194 12.62 -9.28 -9.10
N ALA A 195 12.46 -7.98 -8.83
CA ALA A 195 13.40 -6.93 -9.20
C ALA A 195 14.12 -6.40 -7.95
N GLN A 196 15.22 -7.05 -7.56
CA GLN A 196 16.02 -6.64 -6.40
C GLN A 196 16.85 -5.39 -6.72
N VAL A 197 16.46 -4.26 -6.16
CA VAL A 197 17.19 -2.99 -6.30
C VAL A 197 18.48 -3.03 -5.47
N SER A 198 19.59 -2.68 -6.11
CA SER A 198 20.89 -2.43 -5.49
C SER A 198 21.72 -1.44 -6.32
N GLN A 199 22.84 -0.98 -5.76
CA GLN A 199 23.75 -0.01 -6.39
C GLN A 199 23.08 1.31 -6.75
N VAL A 200 22.29 1.85 -5.82
CA VAL A 200 21.69 3.18 -5.97
C VAL A 200 22.75 4.24 -5.69
N SER A 201 22.94 5.17 -6.61
CA SER A 201 23.82 6.33 -6.45
C SER A 201 23.08 7.61 -6.82
N ARG A 202 23.46 8.72 -6.18
CA ARG A 202 22.94 10.05 -6.51
C ARG A 202 23.73 10.64 -7.68
N THR A 203 23.04 11.28 -8.62
CA THR A 203 23.63 12.04 -9.74
C THR A 203 23.43 13.54 -9.53
N ALA A 204 23.88 14.36 -10.47
CA ALA A 204 23.68 15.81 -10.42
C ALA A 204 22.19 16.22 -10.50
N ASP A 205 21.39 15.41 -11.19
CA ASP A 205 20.01 15.67 -11.61
C ASP A 205 19.00 14.61 -11.12
N GLY A 206 19.44 13.66 -10.29
CA GLY A 206 18.60 12.56 -9.82
C GLY A 206 19.39 11.39 -9.22
N PHE A 207 19.09 10.19 -9.70
CA PHE A 207 19.60 8.91 -9.20
C PHE A 207 19.90 7.95 -10.35
N TYR A 208 20.90 7.09 -10.13
CA TYR A 208 21.22 5.95 -10.99
C TYR A 208 21.09 4.66 -10.20
N ILE A 209 20.52 3.62 -10.83
CA ILE A 209 20.23 2.31 -10.24
C ILE A 209 21.03 1.27 -11.00
N GLY A 210 22.23 0.94 -10.52
CA GLY A 210 23.17 0.08 -11.23
C GLY A 210 22.65 -1.34 -11.50
N SER A 211 21.85 -1.90 -10.59
CA SER A 211 21.23 -3.22 -10.76
C SER A 211 20.30 -3.36 -11.97
N HIS A 212 19.77 -2.25 -12.50
CA HIS A 212 18.78 -2.25 -13.57
C HIS A 212 19.16 -1.33 -14.73
N ASP A 213 20.31 -0.66 -14.65
CA ASP A 213 20.76 0.35 -15.62
C ASP A 213 19.68 1.42 -15.89
N ILE A 214 19.14 1.99 -14.80
CA ILE A 214 18.08 3.01 -14.84
C ILE A 214 18.59 4.34 -14.29
N ARG A 215 18.31 5.44 -14.99
CA ARG A 215 18.38 6.80 -14.42
C ARG A 215 16.99 7.33 -14.15
N CYS A 216 16.85 8.04 -13.04
CA CYS A 216 15.59 8.69 -12.69
C CYS A 216 15.82 10.01 -11.96
N LYS A 217 14.85 10.93 -12.06
CA LYS A 217 14.88 12.20 -11.32
C LYS A 217 14.45 11.98 -9.87
N HIS A 218 13.41 11.17 -9.68
CA HIS A 218 12.81 10.88 -8.39
C HIS A 218 12.98 9.42 -8.02
N LEU A 219 13.41 9.16 -6.79
CA LEU A 219 13.50 7.83 -6.21
C LEU A 219 12.62 7.79 -4.95
N VAL A 220 11.63 6.89 -4.94
CA VAL A 220 10.70 6.71 -3.82
C VAL A 220 10.91 5.35 -3.18
N LEU A 221 11.14 5.32 -1.86
CA LEU A 221 11.31 4.08 -1.11
C LEU A 221 9.96 3.61 -0.55
N ALA A 222 9.38 2.59 -1.16
CA ALA A 222 8.16 1.91 -0.75
C ALA A 222 8.44 0.41 -0.45
N SER A 223 9.62 0.11 0.08
CA SER A 223 10.18 -1.25 0.20
C SER A 223 9.60 -2.06 1.35
N GLY A 224 8.76 -1.45 2.21
CA GLY A 224 8.32 -2.02 3.48
C GLY A 224 9.40 -1.98 4.56
N ILE A 225 8.97 -2.13 5.82
CA ILE A 225 9.87 -2.05 7.00
C ILE A 225 9.77 -3.28 7.92
N PHE A 226 8.94 -4.27 7.60
CA PHE A 226 8.68 -5.43 8.45
C PHE A 226 9.35 -6.73 7.96
N SER A 227 10.36 -6.63 7.09
CA SER A 227 11.05 -7.81 6.53
C SER A 227 12.32 -8.19 7.29
N VAL A 228 12.79 -7.34 8.20
CA VAL A 228 14.00 -7.57 8.99
C VAL A 228 13.60 -7.95 10.41
N ASN A 229 13.90 -9.19 10.80
CA ASN A 229 13.70 -9.63 12.18
C ASN A 229 14.67 -8.88 13.10
N THR A 230 14.11 -8.15 14.05
CA THR A 230 14.91 -7.49 15.09
C THR A 230 15.24 -8.53 16.17
N PRO A 231 16.53 -8.80 16.44
CA PRO A 231 16.89 -9.75 17.50
C PRO A 231 16.41 -9.21 18.86
N PRO A 232 16.03 -10.09 19.79
CA PRO A 232 15.66 -9.64 21.13
C PRO A 232 16.87 -9.00 21.83
N PRO A 233 16.65 -8.08 22.79
CA PRO A 233 17.71 -7.52 23.61
C PRO A 233 18.59 -8.61 24.27
N PRO A 234 19.89 -8.35 24.55
CA PRO A 234 20.79 -9.36 25.12
C PRO A 234 20.27 -10.05 26.37
N LEU A 235 19.55 -9.32 27.24
CA LEU A 235 18.90 -9.85 28.44
C LEU A 235 17.89 -10.98 28.15
N LEU A 236 17.22 -10.92 27.00
CA LEU A 236 16.23 -11.90 26.56
C LEU A 236 16.83 -12.99 25.65
N SER A 237 18.10 -12.86 25.24
CA SER A 237 18.78 -13.84 24.39
C SER A 237 18.77 -15.28 24.94
N PRO A 238 18.84 -15.54 26.27
CA PRO A 238 18.74 -16.90 26.81
C PRO A 238 17.38 -17.59 26.54
N LEU A 239 16.32 -16.82 26.30
CA LEU A 239 14.98 -17.37 26.02
C LEU A 239 14.86 -17.96 24.61
N LEU A 240 15.72 -17.52 23.67
CA LEU A 240 15.75 -18.08 22.31
C LEU A 240 16.14 -19.56 22.28
N PHE A 241 16.91 -20.03 23.29
CA PHE A 241 17.41 -21.40 23.37
C PHE A 241 16.49 -22.36 24.16
N ARG A 242 15.49 -21.84 24.89
CA ARG A 242 14.59 -22.69 25.69
C ARG A 242 13.50 -23.41 24.90
N SER A 243 13.17 -22.98 23.67
CA SER A 243 12.12 -23.63 22.87
C SER A 243 12.52 -25.01 22.31
N ARG A 244 13.82 -25.32 22.25
CA ARG A 244 14.30 -26.64 21.76
C ARG A 244 14.17 -27.77 22.78
N TYR A 245 14.06 -27.47 24.08
CA TYR A 245 13.99 -28.50 25.12
C TYR A 245 12.59 -29.08 25.35
N TYR A 246 11.52 -28.37 24.96
CA TYR A 246 10.15 -28.89 25.12
C TYR A 246 9.72 -29.87 24.01
N ASN A 247 10.35 -29.84 22.84
CA ASN A 247 10.04 -30.77 21.74
C ASN A 247 10.79 -32.11 21.80
N LEU A 248 11.75 -32.28 22.71
CA LEU A 248 12.47 -33.55 22.88
C LEU A 248 11.81 -34.52 23.87
N ASN A 249 10.82 -34.06 24.64
CA ASN A 249 10.11 -34.90 25.63
C ASN A 249 8.73 -35.40 25.16
N ALA A 250 8.34 -35.12 23.91
CA ALA A 250 7.06 -35.58 23.34
C ALA A 250 7.18 -36.84 22.46
N ALA A 251 8.37 -37.44 22.39
CA ALA A 251 8.61 -38.68 21.64
C ALA A 251 9.33 -39.70 22.53
N SER A 252 8.58 -40.32 23.43
CA SER A 252 8.89 -41.64 23.99
C SER A 252 7.58 -42.41 24.09
N PRO A 253 7.53 -43.68 23.62
CA PRO A 253 6.31 -44.49 23.51
C PRO A 253 5.69 -44.86 24.87
#